data_AF-A0A2E4ZWB7-F1
#
_entry.id   AF-A0A2E4ZWB7-F1
#
_cell.length_a   1.000
_cell.length_b   1.000
_cell.length_c   1.000
_cell.angle_alpha   90.00
_cell.angle_beta   90.00
_cell.angle_gamma   90.00
#
_symmetry.space_group_name_H-M   'P 1'
#
loop_
_entity.id
_entity.type
_entity.pdbx_description
1 polymer ?
#
loop_
_entity_poly.entity_id
_entity_poly.type
_entity_poly.pdbx_seq_one_letter_code
_entity_poly.pdbx_strand_id
1 'polypeptide(L)'
;MVVVFLLAPEHSFQRNNQNAFQGTNIMMKLNDFLRYEISLKIDYDDYFRLIYGTRYLLEARLDANRQFIAKKSIYGNSRKKAVNKAVQWYWKEFKGLIGPAHKVMEVNDPYGEVDYDDDFACNDLGNKYLDQATIERVIEESDGDLVRDEREGTEHHPPNSVRRIKRRRKKNVVIAPRLLQSPGGTIYYRMTEASQKSKDGKVVCRRKMRNVKLASKTLEKALREVERRGLDKKVAA
;
A
#
# COMPACT_ATOMS: atom_id res chain seq x y z
N MET A 1 -40.66 -81.38 7.65
CA MET A 1 -39.77 -80.27 8.07
C MET A 1 -40.09 -79.10 7.15
N VAL A 2 -40.92 -78.11 7.48
CA VAL A 2 -40.95 -77.23 8.68
C VAL A 2 -39.54 -76.68 8.88
N VAL A 3 -39.26 -75.39 8.69
CA VAL A 3 -39.63 -74.30 9.61
C VAL A 3 -39.84 -72.96 8.87
N VAL A 4 -40.84 -72.24 9.39
CA VAL A 4 -41.38 -70.92 9.04
C VAL A 4 -40.71 -69.85 9.94
N PHE A 5 -41.00 -68.55 9.71
CA PHE A 5 -40.94 -67.44 10.69
C PHE A 5 -39.54 -66.80 10.89
N LEU A 6 -39.33 -65.48 11.10
CA LEU A 6 -40.09 -64.31 11.59
C LEU A 6 -39.46 -63.03 10.95
N LEU A 7 -40.19 -62.00 10.49
CA LEU A 7 -40.75 -60.86 11.27
C LEU A 7 -39.79 -60.29 12.34
N ALA A 8 -39.10 -59.17 12.09
CA ALA A 8 -39.56 -57.80 12.37
C ALA A 8 -38.61 -57.14 13.41
N PRO A 9 -38.91 -55.92 13.88
CA PRO A 9 -38.18 -54.66 13.69
C PRO A 9 -37.27 -54.35 14.89
N GLU A 10 -36.68 -53.15 14.99
CA GLU A 10 -36.85 -52.27 16.17
C GLU A 10 -35.89 -51.05 16.19
N HIS A 11 -36.52 -49.91 16.47
CA HIS A 11 -36.08 -48.83 17.36
C HIS A 11 -34.87 -47.94 17.01
N SER A 12 -35.25 -46.79 16.44
CA SER A 12 -35.00 -45.45 16.99
C SER A 12 -33.85 -45.28 18.01
N PHE A 13 -32.82 -44.57 17.57
CA PHE A 13 -32.03 -43.73 18.46
C PHE A 13 -32.17 -42.27 18.03
N GLN A 14 -33.03 -41.54 18.72
CA GLN A 14 -33.02 -40.08 18.67
C GLN A 14 -31.74 -39.58 19.37
N ARG A 15 -30.90 -38.84 18.65
CA ARG A 15 -30.20 -37.70 19.24
C ARG A 15 -30.46 -36.46 18.41
N ASN A 16 -31.17 -35.55 19.06
CA ASN A 16 -31.18 -34.13 18.76
C ASN A 16 -29.75 -33.65 18.51
N ASN A 17 -29.55 -32.99 17.37
CA ASN A 17 -28.86 -31.71 17.37
C ASN A 17 -29.47 -30.86 16.26
N GLN A 18 -30.43 -30.05 16.69
CA GLN A 18 -30.71 -28.76 16.07
C GLN A 18 -29.39 -28.00 16.01
N ASN A 19 -28.94 -27.66 14.80
CA ASN A 19 -28.70 -26.28 14.40
C ASN A 19 -27.78 -26.21 13.18
N ALA A 20 -28.17 -25.30 12.29
CA ALA A 20 -27.35 -24.75 11.23
C ALA A 20 -26.95 -25.73 10.10
N PHE A 21 -27.93 -26.03 9.25
CA PHE A 21 -27.71 -25.77 7.82
C PHE A 21 -27.37 -24.27 7.66
N GLN A 22 -26.15 -23.89 8.03
CA GLN A 22 -25.53 -22.72 7.42
C GLN A 22 -25.37 -23.14 5.98
N GLY A 23 -26.30 -22.64 5.15
CA GLY A 23 -26.16 -22.67 3.72
C GLY A 23 -24.70 -22.37 3.43
N THR A 24 -24.03 -23.31 2.78
CA THR A 24 -22.86 -22.98 2.01
C THR A 24 -23.36 -21.88 1.09
N ASN A 25 -23.09 -20.65 1.49
CA ASN A 25 -23.04 -19.52 0.60
C ASN A 25 -21.96 -19.91 -0.41
N ILE A 26 -22.36 -20.73 -1.39
CA ILE A 26 -21.98 -20.58 -2.78
C ILE A 26 -22.60 -19.25 -3.21
N MET A 27 -22.21 -18.19 -2.50
CA MET A 27 -22.19 -16.85 -3.01
C MET A 27 -21.15 -16.99 -4.11
N MET A 28 -21.64 -17.19 -5.32
CA MET A 28 -20.85 -17.07 -6.53
C MET A 28 -19.84 -15.95 -6.28
N LYS A 29 -18.55 -16.24 -6.48
CA LYS A 29 -17.46 -15.24 -6.48
C LYS A 29 -17.72 -14.29 -7.63
N LEU A 30 -18.73 -13.46 -7.50
CA LEU A 30 -19.28 -12.59 -8.53
C LEU A 30 -18.53 -11.26 -8.51
N ASN A 31 -17.20 -11.32 -8.38
CA ASN A 31 -16.36 -10.12 -8.27
C ASN A 31 -15.03 -10.20 -9.02
N ASP A 32 -14.66 -11.29 -9.69
CA ASP A 32 -13.43 -11.33 -10.52
C ASP A 32 -13.74 -11.01 -12.00
N PHE A 33 -14.40 -9.88 -12.29
CA PHE A 33 -14.83 -9.54 -13.66
C PHE A 33 -14.03 -8.43 -14.35
N LEU A 34 -13.22 -7.68 -13.61
CA LEU A 34 -12.42 -6.61 -14.20
C LEU A 34 -11.21 -7.21 -14.89
N ARG A 35 -11.05 -6.91 -16.18
CA ARG A 35 -9.98 -7.43 -17.03
C ARG A 35 -8.83 -6.44 -17.02
N TYR A 36 -7.68 -6.88 -16.52
CA TYR A 36 -6.42 -6.18 -16.58
C TYR A 36 -5.52 -6.87 -17.60
N GLU A 37 -4.72 -6.09 -18.29
CA GLU A 37 -3.73 -6.54 -19.26
C GLU A 37 -2.34 -6.32 -18.66
N ILE A 38 -1.56 -7.39 -18.69
CA ILE A 38 -0.16 -7.40 -18.31
C ILE A 38 0.65 -7.37 -19.59
N SER A 39 1.61 -6.45 -19.64
CA SER A 39 2.61 -6.39 -20.70
C SER A 39 3.96 -6.77 -20.11
N LEU A 40 4.64 -7.73 -20.75
CA LEU A 40 6.02 -8.08 -20.45
C LEU A 40 6.92 -7.55 -21.55
N LYS A 41 7.89 -6.71 -21.18
CA LYS A 41 8.94 -6.19 -22.07
C LYS A 41 10.18 -7.06 -21.92
N ILE A 42 10.37 -7.96 -22.87
CA ILE A 42 11.45 -8.97 -22.86
C ILE A 42 12.53 -8.53 -23.84
N ASP A 43 13.78 -8.50 -23.39
CA ASP A 43 14.91 -8.22 -24.28
C ASP A 43 15.13 -9.36 -25.28
N TYR A 44 15.66 -9.01 -26.44
CA TYR A 44 15.85 -9.94 -27.57
C TYR A 44 16.55 -11.23 -27.16
N ASP A 45 17.69 -11.13 -26.46
CA ASP A 45 18.50 -12.29 -26.07
C ASP A 45 17.79 -13.18 -25.04
N ASP A 46 17.02 -12.58 -24.14
CA ASP A 46 16.30 -13.30 -23.09
C ASP A 46 15.03 -13.99 -23.62
N TYR A 47 14.42 -13.46 -24.69
CA TYR A 47 13.29 -14.10 -25.35
C TYR A 47 13.67 -15.48 -25.92
N PHE A 48 14.83 -15.60 -26.57
CA PHE A 48 15.28 -16.91 -27.07
C PHE A 48 15.61 -17.87 -25.95
N ARG A 49 16.18 -17.39 -24.84
CA ARG A 49 16.39 -18.22 -23.64
C ARG A 49 15.06 -18.78 -23.11
N LEU A 50 13.99 -18.00 -23.16
CA LEU A 50 12.66 -18.45 -22.77
C LEU A 50 12.09 -19.55 -23.68
N ILE A 51 12.30 -19.44 -25.00
CA ILE A 51 11.84 -20.45 -25.97
C ILE A 51 12.42 -21.83 -25.64
N TYR A 52 13.68 -21.88 -25.24
CA TYR A 52 14.34 -23.15 -24.91
C TYR A 52 14.16 -23.57 -23.44
N GLY A 53 13.97 -22.62 -22.52
CA GLY A 53 13.91 -22.87 -21.08
C GLY A 53 12.50 -23.10 -20.52
N THR A 54 11.44 -22.72 -21.24
CA THR A 54 10.06 -22.83 -20.76
C THR A 54 9.18 -23.57 -21.75
N ARG A 55 8.20 -24.32 -21.24
CA ARG A 55 7.21 -25.04 -22.09
C ARG A 55 6.15 -24.11 -22.68
N TYR A 56 6.13 -22.85 -22.27
CA TYR A 56 5.13 -21.86 -22.65
C TYR A 56 5.75 -20.87 -23.61
N LEU A 57 5.41 -20.99 -24.90
CA LEU A 57 5.71 -19.95 -25.86
C LEU A 57 4.75 -18.79 -25.60
N LEU A 58 5.28 -17.63 -25.19
CA LEU A 58 4.48 -16.41 -25.21
C LEU A 58 4.38 -15.92 -26.64
N GLU A 59 3.15 -15.63 -27.08
CA GLU A 59 2.88 -14.83 -28.26
C GLU A 59 3.41 -13.41 -28.00
N ALA A 60 4.70 -13.23 -28.22
CA ALA A 60 5.36 -11.94 -28.08
C ALA A 60 5.51 -11.32 -29.46
N ARG A 61 5.14 -10.04 -29.57
CA ARG A 61 5.33 -9.26 -30.80
C ARG A 61 6.63 -8.48 -30.69
N LEU A 62 7.43 -8.51 -31.74
CA LEU A 62 8.63 -7.68 -31.82
C LEU A 62 8.22 -6.23 -32.01
N ASP A 63 8.62 -5.38 -31.08
CA ASP A 63 8.42 -3.94 -31.16
C ASP A 63 9.62 -3.25 -31.85
N ALA A 64 9.44 -1.99 -32.26
CA ALA A 64 10.42 -1.21 -33.02
C ALA A 64 11.79 -1.10 -32.30
N ASN A 65 11.81 -1.23 -30.97
CA ASN A 65 13.00 -1.16 -30.14
C ASN A 65 13.75 -2.49 -29.98
N ARG A 66 13.49 -3.48 -30.84
CA ARG A 66 14.05 -4.84 -30.75
C ARG A 66 13.73 -5.54 -29.42
N GLN A 67 12.63 -5.16 -28.79
CA GLN A 67 12.11 -5.79 -27.58
C GLN A 67 10.85 -6.58 -27.92
N PHE A 68 10.69 -7.74 -27.29
CA PHE A 68 9.51 -8.57 -27.43
C PHE A 68 8.47 -8.17 -26.38
N ILE A 69 7.28 -7.77 -26.83
CA ILE A 69 6.15 -7.45 -25.96
C ILE A 69 5.21 -8.64 -25.93
N ALA A 70 5.13 -9.31 -24.79
CA ALA A 70 4.12 -10.35 -24.54
C ALA A 70 2.97 -9.78 -23.72
N LYS A 71 1.73 -10.11 -24.12
CA LYS A 71 0.52 -9.61 -23.48
C LYS A 71 -0.26 -10.75 -22.86
N LYS A 72 -0.76 -10.55 -21.64
CA LYS A 72 -1.61 -11.51 -20.95
C LYS A 72 -2.74 -10.83 -20.20
N SER A 73 -3.95 -11.35 -20.33
CA SER A 73 -5.09 -10.89 -19.55
C SER A 73 -5.14 -11.58 -18.18
N ILE A 74 -5.38 -10.81 -17.12
CA ILE A 74 -5.69 -11.30 -15.77
C ILE A 74 -7.00 -10.67 -15.30
N TYR A 75 -7.82 -11.48 -14.65
CA TYR A 75 -9.08 -11.05 -14.07
C TYR A 75 -8.95 -10.86 -12.57
N GLY A 76 -9.51 -9.76 -12.06
CA GLY A 76 -9.53 -9.43 -10.65
C GLY A 76 -10.72 -8.54 -10.31
N ASN A 77 -10.90 -8.29 -9.02
CA ASN A 77 -11.91 -7.34 -8.54
C ASN A 77 -11.36 -5.93 -8.31
N SER A 78 -10.03 -5.80 -8.29
CA SER A 78 -9.31 -4.54 -8.18
C SER A 78 -7.91 -4.71 -8.74
N ARG A 79 -7.28 -3.60 -9.12
CA ARG A 79 -5.91 -3.57 -9.62
C ARG A 79 -4.94 -4.20 -8.64
N LYS A 80 -5.12 -3.95 -7.34
CA LYS A 80 -4.32 -4.57 -6.27
C LYS A 80 -4.34 -6.10 -6.32
N LYS A 81 -5.50 -6.71 -6.54
CA LYS A 81 -5.58 -8.18 -6.70
C LYS A 81 -5.03 -8.64 -8.03
N ALA A 82 -5.24 -7.88 -9.10
CA ALA A 82 -4.69 -8.17 -10.42
C ALA A 82 -3.15 -8.19 -10.39
N VAL A 83 -2.53 -7.18 -9.77
CA VAL A 83 -1.07 -7.11 -9.57
C VAL A 83 -0.56 -8.28 -8.74
N ASN A 84 -1.25 -8.66 -7.66
CA ASN A 84 -0.83 -9.81 -6.87
C ASN A 84 -0.87 -11.12 -7.70
N LYS A 85 -1.94 -11.34 -8.47
CA LYS A 85 -2.05 -12.47 -9.40
C LYS A 85 -0.97 -12.41 -10.49
N ALA A 86 -0.65 -11.22 -11.01
CA ALA A 86 0.38 -10.98 -12.01
C ALA A 86 1.77 -11.37 -11.49
N VAL A 87 2.13 -10.90 -10.29
CA VAL A 87 3.40 -11.23 -9.63
C VAL A 87 3.52 -12.72 -9.35
N GLN A 88 2.46 -13.36 -8.84
CA GLN A 88 2.45 -14.81 -8.61
C GLN A 88 2.62 -15.60 -9.91
N TRP A 89 1.92 -15.19 -10.96
CA TRP A 89 2.07 -15.79 -12.29
C TRP A 89 3.49 -15.64 -12.83
N TYR A 90 4.07 -14.43 -12.72
CA TYR A 90 5.43 -14.16 -13.17
C TYR A 90 6.46 -15.08 -12.50
N TRP A 91 6.41 -15.19 -11.18
CA TRP A 91 7.36 -16.04 -10.44
C TRP A 91 7.15 -17.53 -10.71
N LYS A 92 5.90 -17.96 -10.90
CA LYS A 92 5.58 -19.35 -11.20
C LYS A 92 6.14 -19.80 -12.55
N GLU A 93 5.94 -18.99 -13.60
CA GLU A 93 6.33 -19.36 -14.97
C GLU A 93 7.80 -19.09 -15.25
N PHE A 94 8.30 -17.91 -14.87
CA PHE A 94 9.63 -17.48 -15.30
C PHE A 94 10.72 -17.73 -14.27
N LYS A 95 10.38 -17.84 -12.99
CA LYS A 95 11.36 -18.05 -11.88
C LYS A 95 12.58 -17.12 -11.94
N GLY A 96 12.43 -15.91 -12.48
CA GLY A 96 13.49 -14.92 -12.64
C GLY A 96 14.35 -15.02 -13.92
N LEU A 97 14.02 -15.91 -14.87
CA LEU A 97 14.77 -16.08 -16.12
C LEU A 97 14.88 -14.80 -16.97
N ILE A 98 13.84 -13.97 -16.96
CA ILE A 98 13.79 -12.68 -17.68
C ILE A 98 14.12 -11.49 -16.76
N GLY A 99 14.79 -11.74 -15.63
CA GLY A 99 15.17 -10.71 -14.68
C GLY A 99 14.08 -10.38 -13.65
N PRO A 100 14.16 -9.21 -12.99
CA PRO A 100 13.24 -8.84 -11.93
C PRO A 100 11.94 -8.24 -12.48
N ALA A 101 10.81 -8.59 -11.86
CA ALA A 101 9.48 -8.20 -12.33
C ALA A 101 9.30 -6.68 -12.51
N HIS A 102 9.98 -5.84 -11.72
CA HIS A 102 9.81 -4.38 -11.77
C HIS A 102 10.38 -3.73 -13.04
N LYS A 103 11.28 -4.42 -13.76
CA LYS A 103 11.84 -3.94 -15.04
C LYS A 103 11.03 -4.41 -16.24
N VAL A 104 10.48 -5.62 -16.14
CA VAL A 104 9.92 -6.32 -17.30
C VAL A 104 8.39 -6.27 -17.32
N MET A 105 7.73 -6.22 -16.16
CA MET A 105 6.28 -6.35 -16.06
C MET A 105 5.60 -5.00 -15.82
N GLU A 106 4.60 -4.72 -16.65
CA GLU A 106 3.69 -3.59 -16.51
C GLU A 106 2.24 -4.12 -16.48
N VAL A 107 1.39 -3.49 -15.68
CA VAL A 107 -0.04 -3.81 -15.54
C VAL A 107 -0.81 -2.54 -15.83
N ASN A 108 -1.71 -2.59 -16.81
CA ASN A 108 -2.52 -1.43 -17.17
C ASN A 108 -3.51 -1.04 -16.06
N ASP A 109 -4.04 0.18 -16.16
CA ASP A 109 -5.11 0.69 -15.30
C ASP A 109 -6.32 1.15 -16.14
N PRO A 110 -7.09 0.21 -16.73
CA PRO A 110 -8.18 0.56 -17.64
C PRO A 110 -9.39 1.17 -16.91
N TYR A 111 -9.44 1.06 -15.58
CA TYR A 111 -10.54 1.55 -14.74
C TYR A 111 -10.18 2.80 -13.94
N GLY A 112 -8.97 3.34 -14.11
CA GLY A 112 -8.53 4.55 -13.41
C GLY A 112 -8.50 4.41 -11.89
N GLU A 113 -8.14 3.22 -11.38
CA GLU A 113 -8.08 2.97 -9.93
C GLU A 113 -6.90 3.67 -9.26
N VAL A 114 -5.86 4.02 -10.04
CA VAL A 114 -4.70 4.74 -9.55
C VAL A 114 -5.01 6.23 -9.61
N ASP A 115 -5.32 6.82 -8.48
CA ASP A 115 -5.59 8.25 -8.34
C ASP A 115 -4.61 8.86 -7.34
N TYR A 116 -4.13 10.08 -7.62
CA TYR A 116 -3.19 10.76 -6.75
C TYR A 116 -3.92 11.51 -5.63
N ASP A 117 -3.68 11.11 -4.39
CA ASP A 117 -4.14 11.82 -3.19
C ASP A 117 -2.99 12.17 -2.22
N ASP A 118 -3.30 12.99 -1.20
CA ASP A 118 -2.36 13.37 -0.14
C ASP A 118 -1.81 12.15 0.64
N ASP A 119 -2.55 11.05 0.64
CA ASP A 119 -2.23 9.79 1.30
C ASP A 119 -1.58 8.75 0.37
N PHE A 120 -1.24 9.14 -0.87
CA PHE A 120 -0.85 8.22 -1.93
C PHE A 120 0.39 7.42 -1.54
N ALA A 121 0.21 6.11 -1.46
CA ALA A 121 1.24 5.19 -1.03
C ALA A 121 1.94 4.59 -2.27
N CYS A 122 3.15 5.07 -2.57
CA CYS A 122 3.95 4.54 -3.68
C CYS A 122 4.32 3.06 -3.51
N ASN A 123 4.24 2.53 -2.29
CA ASN A 123 4.56 1.13 -1.97
C ASN A 123 3.33 0.20 -2.02
N ASP A 124 2.11 0.73 -2.16
CA ASP A 124 0.93 -0.12 -2.21
C ASP A 124 0.93 -0.93 -3.51
N LEU A 125 0.46 -2.17 -3.43
CA LEU A 125 0.41 -3.08 -4.58
C LEU A 125 -0.43 -2.53 -5.73
N GLY A 126 -1.48 -1.76 -5.43
CA GLY A 126 -2.29 -1.08 -6.44
C GLY A 126 -1.51 -0.02 -7.24
N ASN A 127 -0.40 0.49 -6.72
CA ASN A 127 0.40 1.57 -7.32
C ASN A 127 1.75 1.07 -7.87
N LYS A 128 1.95 -0.24 -7.96
CA LYS A 128 3.15 -0.88 -8.53
C LYS A 128 2.92 -1.36 -9.95
N TYR A 129 4.02 -1.51 -10.69
CA TYR A 129 4.04 -2.00 -12.07
C TYR A 129 3.09 -1.20 -12.97
N LEU A 130 3.07 0.13 -12.79
CA LEU A 130 2.26 1.02 -13.61
C LEU A 130 2.79 1.04 -15.04
N ASP A 131 1.87 1.10 -16.00
CA ASP A 131 2.21 1.38 -17.39
C ASP A 131 2.59 2.85 -17.59
N GLN A 132 3.29 3.13 -18.69
CA GLN A 132 3.86 4.45 -18.97
C GLN A 132 2.79 5.56 -18.95
N ALA A 133 1.62 5.32 -19.53
CA ALA A 133 0.53 6.29 -19.59
C ALA A 133 -0.01 6.64 -18.19
N THR A 134 -0.19 5.63 -17.32
CA THR A 134 -0.63 5.87 -15.94
C THR A 134 0.42 6.61 -15.12
N ILE A 135 1.72 6.32 -15.32
CA ILE A 135 2.81 7.04 -14.63
C ILE A 135 2.79 8.52 -15.00
N GLU A 136 2.68 8.84 -16.30
CA GLU A 136 2.65 10.23 -16.77
C GLU A 136 1.45 10.99 -16.20
N ARG A 137 0.26 10.39 -16.24
CA ARG A 137 -0.95 10.96 -15.64
C ARG A 137 -0.77 11.26 -14.15
N VAL A 138 -0.30 10.29 -13.37
CA VAL A 138 -0.12 10.45 -11.92
C VAL A 138 0.96 11.48 -11.58
N ILE A 139 2.01 11.58 -12.40
CA ILE A 139 3.05 12.61 -12.20
C ILE A 139 2.48 14.00 -12.48
N GLU A 140 1.68 14.16 -13.54
CA GLU A 140 1.00 15.41 -13.87
C GLU A 140 0.00 15.82 -12.77
N GLU A 141 -0.82 14.89 -12.29
CA GLU A 141 -1.76 15.09 -11.17
C GLU A 141 -1.04 15.48 -9.87
N SER A 142 0.22 15.06 -9.69
CA SER A 142 0.99 15.31 -8.46
C SER A 142 1.59 16.71 -8.35
N ASP A 143 1.54 17.53 -9.40
CA ASP A 143 2.11 18.89 -9.46
C ASP A 143 3.53 18.99 -8.86
N GLY A 144 4.41 18.05 -9.25
CA GLY A 144 5.81 18.02 -8.84
C GLY A 144 6.09 17.43 -7.45
N ASP A 145 5.15 16.68 -6.85
CA ASP A 145 5.44 15.87 -5.66
C ASP A 145 6.01 14.49 -6.01
N LEU A 146 5.55 13.88 -7.11
CA LEU A 146 6.01 12.57 -7.59
C LEU A 146 6.97 12.69 -8.77
N VAL A 147 7.86 11.71 -8.87
CA VAL A 147 8.75 11.48 -10.01
C VAL A 147 8.86 9.99 -10.28
N ARG A 148 9.19 9.59 -11.51
CA ARG A 148 9.52 8.21 -11.84
C ARG A 148 10.65 7.68 -10.95
N ASP A 149 10.49 6.46 -10.46
CA ASP A 149 11.54 5.83 -9.67
C ASP A 149 12.53 5.08 -10.57
N GLU A 150 13.62 5.76 -10.92
CA GLU A 150 14.71 5.22 -11.75
C GLU A 150 15.82 4.56 -10.91
N ARG A 151 15.61 4.38 -9.60
CA ARG A 151 16.64 3.81 -8.73
C ARG A 151 16.75 2.31 -8.98
N GLU A 152 17.97 1.81 -8.87
CA GLU A 152 18.19 0.37 -8.75
C GLU A 152 17.76 -0.07 -7.35
N GLY A 153 16.70 -0.88 -7.28
CA GLY A 153 16.31 -1.52 -6.03
C GLY A 153 17.16 -2.74 -5.72
N THR A 154 17.08 -3.21 -4.48
CA THR A 154 17.73 -4.44 -4.05
C THR A 154 16.77 -5.62 -4.20
N GLU A 155 17.29 -6.85 -4.13
CA GLU A 155 16.49 -8.08 -4.27
C GLU A 155 15.29 -8.11 -3.29
N HIS A 156 15.48 -7.66 -2.05
CA HIS A 156 14.44 -7.60 -1.04
C HIS A 156 13.60 -6.31 -1.09
N HIS A 157 14.08 -5.27 -1.76
CA HIS A 157 13.42 -3.97 -1.88
C HIS A 157 13.46 -3.49 -3.33
N PRO A 158 12.62 -4.08 -4.21
CA PRO A 158 12.52 -3.63 -5.59
C PRO A 158 12.05 -2.17 -5.63
N PRO A 159 12.47 -1.40 -6.65
CA PRO A 159 12.01 -0.03 -6.83
C PRO A 159 10.51 -0.02 -7.12
N ASN A 160 9.86 1.11 -6.84
CA ASN A 160 8.45 1.29 -7.16
C ASN A 160 8.30 1.88 -8.57
N SER A 161 7.08 2.09 -9.06
CA SER A 161 6.88 2.78 -10.36
C SER A 161 7.13 4.29 -10.25
N VAL A 162 6.71 4.87 -9.13
CA VAL A 162 6.89 6.29 -8.79
C VAL A 162 7.48 6.43 -7.40
N ARG A 163 8.18 7.53 -7.15
CA ARG A 163 8.64 7.95 -5.82
C ARG A 163 8.31 9.41 -5.58
N ARG A 164 8.20 9.77 -4.31
CA ARG A 164 8.11 11.17 -3.89
C ARG A 164 9.47 11.86 -3.99
N ILE A 165 9.48 13.10 -4.46
CA ILE A 165 10.66 13.96 -4.49
C ILE A 165 11.02 14.38 -3.07
N LYS A 166 10.02 14.76 -2.26
CA LYS A 166 10.19 15.16 -0.87
C LYS A 166 9.49 14.17 0.06
N ARG A 167 10.14 13.86 1.19
CA ARG A 167 9.52 13.03 2.22
C ARG A 167 8.35 13.79 2.85
N ARG A 168 7.15 13.20 2.87
CA ARG A 168 5.98 13.75 3.57
C ARG A 168 6.32 13.97 5.05
N ARG A 169 6.23 15.22 5.50
CA ARG A 169 6.33 15.55 6.92
C ARG A 169 4.93 15.56 7.50
N LYS A 170 4.65 14.57 8.35
CA LYS A 170 3.47 14.52 9.20
C LYS A 170 3.42 15.80 10.05
N LYS A 171 2.51 16.72 9.73
CA LYS A 171 2.34 17.99 10.45
C LYS A 171 1.58 17.73 11.75
N ASN A 172 1.94 18.46 12.80
CA ASN A 172 1.14 18.47 14.02
C ASN A 172 -0.09 19.35 13.81
N VAL A 173 -1.24 18.88 14.27
CA VAL A 173 -2.51 19.61 14.23
C VAL A 173 -2.63 20.47 15.49
N VAL A 174 -3.08 21.72 15.36
CA VAL A 174 -3.38 22.57 16.52
C VAL A 174 -4.73 22.13 17.08
N ILE A 175 -4.75 21.57 18.29
CA ILE A 175 -5.99 21.12 18.95
C ILE A 175 -6.58 22.18 19.89
N ALA A 176 -5.73 23.09 20.38
CA ALA A 176 -6.09 24.17 21.28
C ALA A 176 -4.97 25.23 21.27
N PRO A 177 -5.17 26.43 21.85
CA PRO A 177 -4.12 27.44 21.93
C PRO A 177 -2.85 26.87 22.54
N ARG A 178 -1.73 26.98 21.82
CA ARG A 178 -0.42 26.41 22.18
C ARG A 178 -0.37 24.89 22.31
N LEU A 179 -1.44 24.15 22.05
CA LEU A 179 -1.44 22.69 22.07
C LEU A 179 -1.44 22.12 20.66
N LEU A 180 -0.45 21.28 20.40
CA LEU A 180 -0.20 20.62 19.13
C LEU A 180 -0.31 19.11 19.32
N GLN A 181 -1.10 18.43 18.50
CA GLN A 181 -1.16 16.98 18.48
C GLN A 181 -0.38 16.45 17.28
N SER A 182 0.57 15.56 17.53
CA SER A 182 1.21 14.80 16.46
C SER A 182 0.27 13.76 15.86
N PRO A 183 0.49 13.30 14.62
CA PRO A 183 -0.33 12.22 14.05
C PRO A 183 -0.23 10.89 14.79
N GLY A 184 0.76 10.71 15.66
CA GLY A 184 0.84 9.57 16.58
C GLY A 184 0.04 9.76 17.89
N GLY A 185 -0.77 10.81 17.99
CA GLY A 185 -1.62 11.10 19.16
C GLY A 185 -0.90 11.76 20.33
N THR A 186 0.43 11.97 20.27
CA THR A 186 1.17 12.67 21.33
C THR A 186 0.85 14.17 21.30
N ILE A 187 0.50 14.73 22.45
CA ILE A 187 0.21 16.15 22.63
C ILE A 187 1.46 16.90 23.09
N TYR A 188 1.71 18.05 22.51
CA TYR A 188 2.79 18.97 22.84
C TYR A 188 2.23 20.33 23.23
N TYR A 189 2.83 20.95 24.24
CA TYR A 189 2.58 22.34 24.58
C TYR A 189 3.70 23.23 24.01
N ARG A 190 3.34 24.23 23.21
CA ARG A 190 4.21 25.20 22.56
C ARG A 190 4.45 26.37 23.50
N MET A 191 5.58 26.33 24.19
CA MET A 191 6.04 27.39 25.07
C MET A 191 6.88 28.40 24.28
N THR A 192 6.64 29.69 24.51
CA THR A 192 7.52 30.77 24.04
C THR A 192 8.56 31.06 25.12
N GLU A 193 9.83 30.80 24.80
CA GLU A 193 10.97 31.23 25.63
C GLU A 193 11.22 32.74 25.40
N ALA A 194 11.82 33.40 26.39
CA ALA A 194 12.24 34.80 26.28
C ALA A 194 13.34 34.97 25.22
N SER A 195 13.43 36.17 24.65
CA SER A 195 14.41 36.54 23.62
C SER A 195 15.85 36.30 24.10
N GLN A 196 16.68 35.65 23.29
CA GLN A 196 18.09 35.43 23.61
C GLN A 196 18.95 36.62 23.13
N LYS A 197 19.92 37.06 23.93
CA LYS A 197 20.96 38.01 23.49
C LYS A 197 21.92 37.25 22.54
N SER A 198 22.25 37.82 21.38
CA SER A 198 23.24 37.25 20.45
C SER A 198 24.64 37.27 21.09
N LYS A 199 25.55 36.42 20.58
CA LYS A 199 26.99 36.42 20.93
C LYS A 199 27.64 37.80 20.71
N ASP A 200 27.12 38.61 19.80
CA ASP A 200 27.63 39.96 19.48
C ASP A 200 26.94 41.10 20.25
N GLY A 201 26.26 40.81 21.36
CA GLY A 201 25.60 41.83 22.19
C GLY A 201 24.32 42.44 21.57
N LYS A 202 24.04 42.21 20.29
CA LYS A 202 22.74 42.55 19.67
C LYS A 202 21.64 41.64 20.22
N VAL A 203 20.62 42.24 20.83
CA VAL A 203 19.39 41.53 21.22
C VAL A 203 18.63 41.17 19.96
N VAL A 204 18.79 39.95 19.47
CA VAL A 204 17.92 39.44 18.42
C VAL A 204 16.61 39.07 19.10
N CYS A 205 15.60 39.93 18.95
CA CYS A 205 14.27 39.74 19.51
C CYS A 205 13.47 38.65 18.74
N ARG A 206 14.11 37.51 18.43
CA ARG A 206 13.45 36.38 17.80
C ARG A 206 12.86 35.52 18.91
N ARG A 207 11.53 35.45 18.94
CA ARG A 207 10.77 34.62 19.89
C ARG A 207 11.15 33.16 19.67
N LYS A 208 11.91 32.58 20.59
CA LYS A 208 12.25 31.16 20.54
C LYS A 208 11.06 30.35 21.04
N MET A 209 10.73 29.29 20.32
CA MET A 209 9.58 28.44 20.64
C MET A 209 10.06 27.02 20.87
N ARG A 210 9.62 26.43 21.99
CA ARG A 210 9.92 25.06 22.38
C ARG A 210 8.62 24.28 22.51
N ASN A 211 8.61 23.07 21.97
CA ASN A 211 7.50 22.14 22.16
C ASN A 211 7.84 21.19 23.32
N VAL A 212 7.03 21.21 24.38
CA VAL A 212 7.15 20.32 25.54
C VAL A 212 6.18 19.17 25.37
N LYS A 213 6.68 17.93 25.41
CA LYS A 213 5.84 16.73 25.34
C LYS A 213 5.02 16.58 26.62
N LEU A 214 3.71 16.44 26.48
CA LEU A 214 2.81 16.10 27.58
C LEU A 214 2.66 14.59 27.70
N ALA A 215 2.43 14.10 28.91
CA ALA A 215 2.13 12.68 29.17
C ALA A 215 0.67 12.34 28.84
N SER A 216 -0.21 13.35 28.86
CA SER A 216 -1.63 13.22 28.60
C SER A 216 -1.95 12.90 27.14
N LYS A 217 -2.94 12.02 26.95
CA LYS A 217 -3.45 11.59 25.63
C LYS A 217 -4.75 12.29 25.21
N THR A 218 -5.44 12.95 26.15
CA THR A 218 -6.70 13.67 25.89
C THR A 218 -6.53 15.16 26.17
N LEU A 219 -7.34 16.00 25.50
CA LEU A 219 -7.26 17.46 25.60
C LEU A 219 -7.47 17.95 27.04
N GLU A 220 -8.51 17.46 27.72
CA GLU A 220 -8.81 17.88 29.11
C GLU A 220 -7.68 17.56 30.09
N LYS A 221 -7.09 16.36 29.98
CA LYS A 221 -5.96 15.94 30.82
C LYS A 221 -4.72 16.76 30.49
N ALA A 222 -4.51 17.08 29.22
CA ALA A 222 -3.41 17.93 28.78
C ALA A 222 -3.51 19.34 29.38
N LEU A 223 -4.70 19.95 29.41
CA LEU A 223 -4.91 21.26 30.04
C LEU A 223 -4.59 21.23 31.54
N ARG A 224 -5.12 20.23 32.28
CA ARG A 224 -4.79 20.05 33.71
C ARG A 224 -3.30 19.79 33.94
N GLU A 225 -2.64 19.06 33.04
CA GLU A 225 -1.21 18.80 33.11
C GLU A 225 -0.39 20.08 32.88
N VAL A 226 -0.81 20.92 31.93
CA VAL A 226 -0.19 22.22 31.65
C VAL A 226 -0.27 23.14 32.86
N GLU A 227 -1.45 23.22 33.49
CA GLU A 227 -1.65 23.99 34.73
C GLU A 227 -0.80 23.45 35.89
N ARG A 228 -0.83 22.13 36.11
CA ARG A 228 -0.06 21.46 37.16
C ARG A 228 1.45 21.64 36.98
N ARG A 229 1.94 21.61 35.74
CA ARG A 229 3.36 21.83 35.41
C ARG A 229 3.72 23.32 35.34
N GLY A 230 2.75 24.23 35.46
CA GLY A 230 2.96 25.67 35.38
C GLY A 230 3.49 26.16 34.04
N LEU A 231 3.23 25.43 32.93
CA LEU A 231 3.81 25.76 31.62
C LEU A 231 3.25 27.06 31.01
N ASP A 232 2.04 27.45 31.43
CA ASP A 232 1.41 28.73 31.03
C ASP A 232 1.90 29.93 31.84
N LYS A 233 2.56 29.70 32.98
CA LYS A 233 3.08 30.80 33.80
C LYS A 233 4.26 31.39 33.07
N LYS A 234 4.16 32.67 32.68
CA LYS A 234 5.32 33.43 32.17
C LYS A 234 6.41 33.29 33.22
N VAL A 235 7.56 32.73 32.83
CA VAL A 235 8.78 32.84 33.64
C VAL A 235 8.96 34.34 33.83
N ALA A 236 8.76 34.81 35.06
CA ALA A 236 9.04 36.20 35.42
C ALA A 236 10.51 36.43 35.06
N ALA A 237 10.72 37.39 34.17
CA ALA A 237 12.06 37.87 33.82
C ALA A 237 12.66 38.61 35.02
#